data_AF-A0A3A5AYY2-F1
#
_entry.id   AF-A0A3A5AYY2-F1
#
_cell.length_a   1.000
_cell.length_b   1.000
_cell.length_c   1.000
_cell.angle_alpha   90.00
_cell.angle_beta   90.00
_cell.angle_gamma   90.00
#
_symmetry.space_group_name_H-M   'P 1'
#
loop_
_entity.id
_entity.type
_entity.pdbx_description
1 polymer ?
#
loop_
_entity_poly.entity_id
_entity_poly.type
_entity_poly.pdbx_seq_one_letter_code
_entity_poly.pdbx_strand_id
1 'polypeptide(L)'
;MISPKCDLRQFIEAIQTRDYLDVIGLADKEATEAERLRFRMRGESPKNGSCSRYPELIKELIQYLRYGVRTSLVRQEDVEVFRALREQLLDREPTEETEIN
;
A
#
# COMPACT_ATOMS: atom_id res chain seq x y z
N MET A 1 -5.26 -7.31 -8.01
CA MET A 1 -5.36 -6.72 -6.67
C MET A 1 -4.90 -7.75 -5.66
N ILE A 2 -3.93 -7.39 -4.82
CA ILE A 2 -3.27 -8.24 -3.80
C ILE A 2 -4.17 -8.44 -2.58
N SER A 3 -4.94 -7.43 -2.17
CA SER A 3 -5.97 -7.60 -1.14
C SER A 3 -7.39 -7.52 -1.74
N PRO A 4 -7.98 -8.65 -2.18
CA PRO A 4 -9.34 -8.71 -2.74
C PRO A 4 -10.43 -8.12 -1.84
N LYS A 5 -10.19 -8.09 -0.52
CA LYS A 5 -11.13 -7.58 0.48
C LYS A 5 -10.86 -6.13 0.89
N CYS A 6 -9.87 -5.48 0.28
CA CYS A 6 -9.45 -4.12 0.59
C CYS A 6 -8.98 -3.97 2.04
N ASP A 7 -8.18 -4.95 2.48
CA ASP A 7 -7.57 -5.02 3.81
C ASP A 7 -6.11 -4.56 3.72
N LEU A 8 -5.81 -3.44 4.38
CA LEU A 8 -4.49 -2.83 4.38
C LEU A 8 -3.42 -3.73 5.00
N ARG A 9 -3.75 -4.48 6.05
CA ARG A 9 -2.79 -5.36 6.73
C ARG A 9 -2.42 -6.53 5.84
N GLN A 10 -3.42 -7.16 5.22
CA GLN A 10 -3.20 -8.23 4.25
C GLN A 10 -2.29 -7.75 3.10
N PHE A 11 -2.52 -6.53 2.61
CA PHE A 11 -1.70 -5.95 1.55
C PHE A 11 -0.25 -5.74 2.01
N ILE A 12 -0.05 -5.11 3.17
CA ILE A 12 1.29 -4.85 3.72
C ILE A 12 2.05 -6.15 3.99
N GLU A 13 1.41 -7.15 4.59
CA GLU A 13 2.02 -8.46 4.85
C GLU A 13 2.52 -9.13 3.56
N ALA A 14 1.82 -8.92 2.44
CA ALA A 14 2.17 -9.52 1.15
C ALA A 14 3.32 -8.82 0.42
N ILE A 15 3.57 -7.53 0.69
CA ILE A 15 4.59 -6.73 0.00
C ILE A 15 5.81 -6.44 0.88
N GLN A 16 5.69 -6.54 2.20
CA GLN A 16 6.74 -6.13 3.15
C GLN A 16 8.06 -6.87 2.98
N THR A 17 8.13 -7.97 2.22
CA THR A 17 9.36 -8.73 1.94
C THR A 17 10.05 -8.34 0.63
N ARG A 18 9.46 -7.43 -0.16
CA ARG A 18 10.00 -6.93 -1.43
C ARG A 18 10.98 -5.78 -1.19
N ASP A 19 11.71 -5.39 -2.24
CA ASP A 19 12.54 -4.19 -2.21
C ASP A 19 11.69 -2.92 -2.22
N TYR A 20 12.31 -1.81 -1.84
CA TYR A 20 11.62 -0.53 -1.64
C TYR A 20 10.89 -0.05 -2.90
N LEU A 21 11.51 -0.18 -4.08
CA LEU A 21 10.93 0.32 -5.32
C LEU A 21 9.80 -0.60 -5.82
N ASP A 22 9.96 -1.92 -5.67
CA ASP A 22 8.89 -2.88 -5.94
C ASP A 22 7.67 -2.64 -5.04
N VAL A 23 7.87 -2.37 -3.75
CA VAL A 23 6.77 -2.04 -2.83
C VAL A 23 5.96 -0.85 -3.35
N ILE A 24 6.64 0.22 -3.77
CA ILE A 24 5.98 1.40 -4.35
C ILE A 24 5.21 1.00 -5.62
N GLY A 25 5.82 0.23 -6.51
CA GLY A 25 5.19 -0.21 -7.76
C GLY A 25 3.97 -1.11 -7.53
N LEU A 26 4.02 -2.00 -6.53
CA LEU A 26 2.91 -2.85 -6.12
C LEU A 26 1.77 -2.04 -5.51
N ALA A 27 2.10 -1.03 -4.69
CA ALA A 27 1.12 -0.11 -4.13
C ALA A 27 0.41 0.74 -5.22
N ASP A 28 1.15 1.26 -6.20
CA ASP A 28 0.54 2.01 -7.32
C ASP A 28 -0.45 1.13 -8.12
N LYS A 29 -0.09 -0.13 -8.40
CA LYS A 29 -0.97 -1.11 -9.05
C LYS A 29 -2.20 -1.43 -8.20
N GLU A 30 -2.00 -1.64 -6.89
CA GLU A 30 -3.08 -1.93 -5.95
C GLU A 30 -4.09 -0.78 -5.86
N ALA A 31 -3.61 0.47 -5.72
CA ALA A 31 -4.47 1.64 -5.70
C ALA A 31 -5.32 1.74 -6.97
N THR A 32 -4.71 1.51 -8.13
CA THR A 32 -5.40 1.54 -9.43
C THR A 32 -6.51 0.49 -9.50
N GLU A 33 -6.22 -0.76 -9.12
CA GLU A 33 -7.21 -1.84 -9.12
C GLU A 33 -8.34 -1.60 -8.11
N ALA A 34 -8.02 -1.06 -6.94
CA ALA A 34 -9.00 -0.68 -5.93
C ALA A 34 -9.92 0.44 -6.41
N GLU A 35 -9.39 1.45 -7.12
CA GLU A 35 -10.24 2.50 -7.73
C GLU A 35 -11.16 1.94 -8.80
N ARG A 36 -10.67 1.03 -9.65
CA ARG A 36 -11.50 0.34 -10.65
C ARG A 36 -12.61 -0.47 -9.99
N LEU A 37 -12.31 -1.16 -8.89
CA LEU A 37 -13.30 -1.90 -8.11
C LEU A 37 -14.36 -0.95 -7.54
N ARG A 38 -13.94 0.14 -6.91
CA ARG A 38 -14.83 1.18 -6.38
C ARG A 38 -15.74 1.77 -7.47
N PHE A 39 -15.20 2.07 -8.65
CA PHE A 39 -15.97 2.62 -9.75
C PHE A 39 -17.04 1.63 -10.25
N ARG A 40 -16.69 0.36 -10.40
CA ARG A 40 -17.65 -0.71 -10.77
C ARG A 40 -18.78 -0.86 -9.76
N MET A 41 -18.45 -0.81 -8.46
CA MET A 41 -19.43 -0.91 -7.38
C MET A 41 -20.36 0.29 -7.26
N ARG A 42 -20.01 1.46 -7.84
CA ARG A 42 -20.83 2.68 -7.74
C ARG A 42 -22.21 2.56 -8.42
N GLY A 43 -22.39 1.57 -9.30
CA GLY A 43 -23.68 1.23 -9.93
C GLY A 43 -24.52 0.20 -9.16
N GLU A 44 -23.95 -0.43 -8.13
CA GLU A 44 -24.63 -1.39 -7.26
C GLU A 44 -24.91 -0.71 -5.91
N SER A 45 -26.10 -0.92 -5.33
CA SER A 45 -26.48 -0.34 -4.04
C SER A 45 -25.38 -0.54 -3.00
N PRO A 46 -25.01 0.49 -2.21
CA PRO A 46 -23.77 0.48 -1.42
C PRO A 46 -23.83 -0.59 -0.33
N LYS A 47 -23.29 -1.76 -0.63
CA LYS A 47 -22.95 -2.73 0.40
C LYS A 47 -21.63 -2.28 1.00
N ASN A 48 -21.74 -1.63 2.17
CA ASN A 48 -20.71 -1.37 3.16
C ASN A 48 -19.52 -2.37 3.08
N GLY A 49 -18.24 -2.00 3.22
CA GLY A 49 -17.67 -0.76 3.72
C GLY A 49 -16.13 -0.80 3.88
N SER A 50 -15.41 -1.68 3.18
CA SER A 50 -13.93 -1.76 3.24
C SER A 50 -13.26 -1.08 2.03
N CYS A 51 -13.76 -1.33 0.82
CA CYS A 51 -13.13 -0.83 -0.42
C CYS A 51 -13.38 0.66 -0.71
N SER A 52 -14.24 1.35 0.04
CA SER A 52 -14.59 2.75 -0.27
C SER A 52 -13.44 3.73 -0.01
N ARG A 53 -12.69 3.53 1.09
CA ARG A 53 -11.54 4.36 1.51
C ARG A 53 -10.18 3.71 1.22
N TYR A 54 -10.17 2.43 0.88
CA TYR A 54 -8.94 1.68 0.67
C TYR A 54 -8.04 2.26 -0.43
N PRO A 55 -8.54 2.70 -1.61
CA PRO A 55 -7.68 3.30 -2.63
C PRO A 55 -6.96 4.55 -2.12
N GLU A 56 -7.66 5.41 -1.37
CA GLU A 56 -7.05 6.58 -0.74
C GLU A 56 -5.98 6.16 0.27
N LEU A 57 -6.25 5.18 1.14
CA LEU A 57 -5.26 4.69 2.10
C LEU A 57 -3.98 4.16 1.44
N ILE A 58 -4.09 3.47 0.30
CA ILE A 58 -2.91 3.01 -0.45
C ILE A 58 -2.15 4.20 -1.05
N LYS A 59 -2.85 5.22 -1.57
CA LYS A 59 -2.20 6.46 -2.06
C LYS A 59 -1.45 7.19 -0.95
N GLU A 60 -2.00 7.21 0.26
CA GLU A 60 -1.34 7.79 1.42
C GLU A 60 -0.10 7.00 1.83
N LEU A 61 -0.16 5.66 1.80
CA LEU A 61 1.02 4.81 1.98
C LEU A 61 2.10 5.15 0.95
N ILE A 62 1.74 5.28 -0.34
CA ILE A 62 2.69 5.63 -1.41
C ILE A 62 3.35 6.99 -1.14
N GLN A 63 2.57 8.01 -0.75
CA GLN A 63 3.11 9.33 -0.40
C GLN A 63 4.05 9.25 0.80
N TYR A 64 3.69 8.47 1.81
CA TYR A 64 4.52 8.28 2.99
C TYR A 64 5.83 7.57 2.65
N LEU A 65 5.80 6.53 1.82
CA LEU A 65 7.01 5.84 1.35
C LEU A 65 7.89 6.76 0.50
N ARG A 66 7.33 7.57 -0.39
CA ARG A 66 8.12 8.45 -1.26
C ARG A 66 8.74 9.63 -0.52
N TYR A 67 7.98 10.26 0.38
CA TYR A 67 8.34 11.58 0.90
C TYR A 67 8.46 11.62 2.43
N GLY A 68 8.00 10.58 3.14
CA GLY A 68 7.92 10.59 4.60
C GLY A 68 6.88 11.56 5.16
N VAL A 69 5.95 12.03 4.33
CA VAL A 69 4.94 13.02 4.71
C VAL A 69 3.68 12.35 5.22
N ARG A 70 3.16 12.83 6.36
CA ARG A 70 1.84 12.45 6.89
C ARG A 70 0.79 13.39 6.32
N THR A 71 -0.31 12.85 5.80
CA THR A 71 -1.49 13.66 5.47
C THR A 71 -2.53 13.57 6.58
N SER A 72 -3.42 14.55 6.65
CA SER A 72 -4.49 14.62 7.65
C SER A 72 -5.57 13.54 7.49
N LEU A 73 -5.50 12.73 6.43
CA LEU A 73 -6.51 11.74 6.07
C LEU A 73 -6.24 10.35 6.68
N VAL A 74 -5.01 10.13 7.17
CA VAL A 74 -4.55 8.87 7.73
C VAL A 74 -4.77 8.86 9.24
N ARG A 75 -5.30 7.76 9.77
CA ARG A 75 -5.45 7.61 11.22
C ARG A 75 -4.09 7.37 11.86
N GLN A 76 -3.93 7.79 13.12
CA GLN A 76 -2.66 7.59 13.83
C GLN A 76 -2.21 6.12 13.86
N GLU A 77 -3.15 5.18 13.96
CA GLU A 77 -2.89 3.72 13.90
C GLU A 77 -2.24 3.30 12.57
N ASP A 78 -2.72 3.80 11.43
CA ASP A 78 -2.19 3.46 10.11
C ASP A 78 -0.81 4.11 9.88
N VAL A 79 -0.58 5.31 10.45
CA VAL A 79 0.71 6.00 10.37
C VAL A 79 1.83 5.21 11.03
N GLU A 80 1.58 4.59 12.18
CA GLU A 80 2.59 3.76 12.84
C GLU A 80 2.93 2.52 12.01
N VAL A 81 1.93 1.93 11.34
CA VAL A 81 2.15 0.83 10.39
C VAL A 81 3.00 1.30 9.20
N PHE A 82 2.72 2.49 8.64
CA PHE A 82 3.50 3.03 7.52
C PHE A 82 4.94 3.36 7.92
N ARG A 83 5.13 3.88 9.13
CA ARG A 83 6.47 4.13 9.70
C ARG A 83 7.25 2.82 9.82
N ALA A 84 6.67 1.81 10.47
CA ALA A 84 7.34 0.53 10.68
C ALA A 84 7.71 -0.14 9.35
N LEU A 85 6.80 -0.12 8.37
CA LEU A 85 7.08 -0.65 7.03
C LEU A 85 8.22 0.12 6.35
N ARG A 86 8.21 1.45 6.42
CA ARG A 86 9.26 2.27 5.78
C ARG A 86 10.63 2.02 6.40
N GLU A 87 10.72 1.98 7.73
CA GLU A 87 11.96 1.69 8.46
C GLU A 87 12.47 0.30 8.08
N GLN A 88 11.61 -0.72 8.10
CA GLN A 88 11.95 -2.08 7.68
C GLN A 88 12.48 -2.14 6.23
N LEU A 89 11.90 -1.39 5.30
CA LEU A 89 12.32 -1.39 3.90
C LEU A 89 13.61 -0.60 3.66
N LEU A 90 13.92 0.40 4.50
CA LEU A 90 15.18 1.17 4.42
C LEU A 90 16.35 0.44 5.09
N ASP A 91 16.08 -0.32 6.16
CA ASP A 91 17.09 -1.14 6.85
C ASP A 91 17.54 -2.35 6.03
N ARG A 92 16.75 -2.73 5.02
CA ARG A 92 17.21 -3.67 4.00
C ARG A 92 18.11 -2.93 3.04
N GLU A 93 19.41 -3.06 3.25
CA GLU A 93 20.37 -2.74 2.20
C GLU A 93 19.90 -3.42 0.90
N PRO A 94 20.04 -2.76 -0.26
CA PRO A 94 19.79 -3.42 -1.53
C PRO A 94 20.63 -4.69 -1.49
N THR A 95 20.00 -5.85 -1.65
CA THR A 95 20.74 -7.07 -1.94
C THR A 95 21.51 -6.77 -3.21
N GLU A 96 22.78 -6.41 -3.06
CA GLU A 96 23.75 -6.47 -4.14
C GLU A 96 23.50 -7.82 -4.78
N GLU A 97 23.02 -7.80 -6.02
CA GLU A 97 23.01 -8.98 -6.87
C GLU A 97 24.45 -9.49 -6.86
N THR A 98 24.69 -10.45 -5.99
CA THR A 98 25.99 -11.07 -5.82
C THR A 98 26.18 -11.90 -7.08
N GLU A 99 27.09 -11.39 -7.92
CA GLU A 99 27.79 -11.98 -9.06
C GLU A 99 27.49 -13.44 -9.39
N ILE A 100 27.27 -13.75 -10.69
CA ILE A 100 27.87 -14.95 -11.29
C ILE A 100 28.34 -14.64 -12.73
N ASN A 101 29.68 -14.57 -12.87
CA ASN A 101 30.59 -14.85 -14.00
C ASN A 101 30.26 -14.38 -15.43
#